data_AF-A0A353HBT0-F1
#
_entry.id   AF-A0A353HBT0-F1
#
_cell.length_a   1.000
_cell.length_b   1.000
_cell.length_c   1.000
_cell.angle_alpha   90.00
_cell.angle_beta   90.00
_cell.angle_gamma   90.00
#
_symmetry.space_group_name_H-M   'P 1'
#
loop_
_entity.id
_entity.type
_entity.pdbx_description
1 polymer ?
#
loop_
_entity_poly.entity_id
_entity_poly.type
_entity_poly.pdbx_seq_one_letter_code
_entity_poly.pdbx_strand_id
1 'polypeptide(L)'
;MLSYSQKILTENLYSPYYLYRQKYMAGNYENVGYSLKGKECLYNVGVMEEVTDNLAFGASANSKIIISDGKKIERYYPPKDVLTYIKNIKII
;
A
#
# COMPACT_ATOMS: atom_id res chain seq x y z
N MET A 1 3.99 25.12 0.03
CA MET A 1 4.42 23.88 -0.67
C MET A 1 3.23 23.07 -1.16
N LEU A 2 2.27 22.70 -0.30
CA LEU A 2 1.06 21.94 -0.71
C LEU A 2 0.24 22.60 -1.82
N SER A 3 -0.13 23.87 -1.65
CA SER A 3 -0.88 24.63 -2.66
C SER A 3 -0.14 24.73 -4.00
N TYR A 4 1.19 24.86 -3.96
CA TYR A 4 2.04 24.87 -5.14
C TYR A 4 2.01 23.52 -5.87
N SER A 5 2.18 22.41 -5.14
CA SER A 5 2.11 21.07 -5.72
C SER A 5 0.74 20.77 -6.33
N GLN A 6 -0.36 21.10 -5.61
CA GLN A 6 -1.72 20.92 -6.11
C GLN A 6 -1.96 21.69 -7.41
N LYS A 7 -1.52 22.95 -7.46
CA LYS A 7 -1.60 23.78 -8.67
C LYS A 7 -0.86 23.12 -9.83
N ILE A 8 0.43 22.80 -9.66
CA ILE A 8 1.27 22.23 -10.73
C ILE A 8 0.68 20.90 -11.24
N LEU A 9 0.25 20.01 -10.34
CA LEU A 9 -0.30 18.72 -10.73
C LEU A 9 -1.61 18.88 -11.52
N THR A 10 -2.49 19.77 -11.06
CA THR A 10 -3.78 20.02 -11.73
C THR A 10 -3.58 20.68 -13.11
N GLU A 11 -2.65 21.64 -13.22
CA GLU A 11 -2.27 22.27 -14.49
C GLU A 11 -1.69 21.26 -15.50
N ASN A 12 -1.07 20.19 -15.00
CA ASN A 12 -0.52 19.09 -15.81
C ASN A 12 -1.48 17.90 -15.93
N LEU A 13 -2.79 18.10 -15.71
CA LEU A 13 -3.87 17.11 -15.90
C LEU A 13 -3.83 15.90 -14.94
N TYR A 14 -3.07 15.98 -13.86
CA TYR A 14 -3.13 14.98 -12.81
C TYR A 14 -4.34 15.27 -11.91
N SER A 15 -5.08 14.21 -11.59
CA SER A 15 -6.19 14.27 -10.65
C SER A 15 -5.86 13.48 -9.38
N PRO A 16 -6.31 13.92 -8.20
CA PRO A 16 -6.20 13.13 -6.98
C PRO A 16 -7.04 11.85 -7.13
N TYR A 17 -6.47 10.70 -6.78
CA TYR A 17 -7.17 9.40 -6.91
C TYR A 17 -7.17 8.55 -5.64
N TYR A 18 -6.33 8.89 -4.65
CA TYR A 18 -6.18 8.13 -3.42
C TYR A 18 -5.79 9.05 -2.26
N LEU A 19 -6.28 8.74 -1.06
CA LEU A 19 -5.98 9.46 0.17
C LEU A 19 -5.56 8.48 1.26
N TYR A 20 -4.41 8.73 1.88
CA TYR A 20 -3.99 8.07 3.12
C TYR A 20 -3.82 9.09 4.25
N ARG A 21 -4.27 8.72 5.45
CA ARG A 21 -4.03 9.50 6.66
C ARG A 21 -3.03 8.78 7.55
N GLN A 22 -1.84 9.37 7.68
CA GLN A 22 -0.82 8.88 8.59
C GLN A 22 -1.13 9.33 10.01
N LYS A 23 -1.17 8.38 10.95
CA LYS A 23 -1.37 8.68 12.36
C LYS A 23 -0.20 9.50 12.89
N TYR A 24 -0.50 10.56 13.65
CA TYR A 24 0.48 11.45 14.30
C TYR A 24 1.34 12.31 13.35
N MET A 25 0.83 12.67 12.18
CA MET A 25 1.54 13.60 11.31
C MET A 25 1.47 15.04 11.84
N ALA A 26 2.60 15.74 11.87
CA ALA A 26 2.64 17.17 12.18
C ALA A 26 1.75 17.96 11.20
N GLY A 27 0.81 18.73 11.74
CA GLY A 27 -0.16 19.51 10.94
C GLY A 27 -1.32 18.70 10.35
N ASN A 28 -1.39 17.38 10.57
CA ASN A 28 -2.51 16.51 10.20
C ASN A 28 -2.97 16.66 8.72
N TYR A 29 -2.03 16.95 7.82
CA TYR A 29 -2.31 17.03 6.39
C TYR A 29 -2.64 15.65 5.78
N GLU A 30 -2.96 15.67 4.50
CA GLU A 30 -3.40 14.50 3.74
C GLU A 30 -2.29 13.99 2.84
N ASN A 31 -2.05 12.68 2.81
CA ASN A 31 -1.17 12.06 1.82
C ASN A 31 -2.03 11.66 0.62
N VAL A 32 -2.09 12.54 -0.38
CA VAL A 32 -2.91 12.38 -1.58
C VAL A 32 -2.05 11.91 -2.75
N GLY A 33 -2.44 10.77 -3.34
CA GLY A 33 -1.87 10.28 -4.59
C GLY A 33 -2.52 10.97 -5.80
N TYR A 34 -1.70 11.34 -6.78
CA TYR A 34 -2.13 11.94 -8.05
C TYR A 34 -1.76 11.05 -9.22
N SER A 35 -2.62 10.97 -10.23
CA SER A 35 -2.35 10.25 -11.48
C SER A 35 -2.99 10.95 -12.67
N LEU A 36 -2.47 10.67 -13.87
CA LEU A 36 -3.21 10.94 -15.10
C LEU A 36 -4.44 10.03 -15.17
N LYS A 37 -5.46 10.48 -15.90
CA LYS A 37 -6.68 9.70 -16.14
C LYS A 37 -6.35 8.33 -16.74
N GLY A 38 -6.88 7.27 -16.17
CA GLY A 38 -6.66 5.89 -16.62
C GLY A 38 -5.30 5.31 -16.23
N LYS A 39 -4.54 6.02 -15.37
CA LYS A 39 -3.26 5.58 -14.81
C LYS A 39 -3.30 5.49 -13.28
N GLU A 40 -4.51 5.46 -12.72
CA GLU A 40 -4.75 5.27 -11.29
C GLU A 40 -4.21 3.89 -10.87
N CYS A 41 -3.50 3.82 -9.75
CA CYS A 41 -3.01 2.56 -9.22
C CYS A 41 -4.10 1.88 -8.39
N LEU A 42 -4.97 1.09 -9.03
CA LEU A 42 -6.05 0.37 -8.36
C LEU A 42 -5.55 -0.59 -7.28
N TYR A 43 -4.38 -1.20 -7.49
CA TYR A 43 -3.73 -2.04 -6.48
C TYR A 43 -3.46 -1.27 -5.19
N ASN A 44 -2.95 -0.04 -5.30
CA ASN A 44 -2.65 0.79 -4.14
C ASN A 44 -3.93 1.15 -3.36
N VAL A 45 -5.02 1.46 -4.07
CA VAL A 45 -6.33 1.69 -3.46
C VAL A 45 -6.84 0.43 -2.76
N GLY A 46 -6.86 -0.70 -3.48
CA GLY A 46 -7.43 -1.95 -2.98
C GLY A 46 -6.68 -2.56 -1.80
N VAL A 47 -5.34 -2.45 -1.78
CA VAL A 47 -4.55 -2.91 -0.64
C VAL A 47 -4.83 -2.06 0.60
N MET A 48 -5.04 -0.75 0.43
CA MET A 48 -5.27 0.17 1.55
C MET A 48 -6.71 0.08 2.09
N GLU A 49 -7.69 -0.16 1.22
CA GLU A 49 -9.09 -0.48 1.60
C GLU A 49 -9.27 -1.90 2.16
N GLU A 50 -8.19 -2.69 2.21
CA GLU A 50 -8.21 -4.09 2.65
C GLU A 50 -9.14 -5.00 1.82
N VAL A 51 -9.30 -4.70 0.52
CA VAL A 51 -10.10 -5.48 -0.45
C VAL A 51 -9.25 -6.17 -1.53
N THR A 52 -7.92 -6.03 -1.46
CA THR A 52 -6.97 -6.73 -2.33
C THR A 52 -5.87 -7.43 -1.52
N ASP A 53 -5.53 -8.66 -1.96
CA ASP A 53 -4.40 -9.41 -1.45
C ASP A 53 -3.08 -8.67 -1.67
N ASN A 54 -2.16 -8.80 -0.71
CA ASN A 54 -0.81 -8.28 -0.82
C ASN A 54 0.16 -9.43 -0.56
N LEU A 55 0.66 -10.06 -1.62
CA LEU A 55 1.62 -11.15 -1.53
C LEU A 55 3.03 -10.59 -1.53
N ALA A 56 3.80 -10.95 -0.51
CA ALA A 56 5.16 -10.48 -0.31
C ALA A 56 6.09 -11.64 0.01
N PHE A 57 7.28 -11.63 -0.57
CA PHE A 57 8.27 -12.70 -0.46
C PHE A 57 9.59 -12.13 0.06
N GLY A 58 10.30 -12.91 0.88
CA GLY A 58 11.56 -12.51 1.50
C GLY A 58 11.48 -12.31 3.01
N ALA A 59 12.64 -12.13 3.64
CA ALA A 59 12.71 -11.79 5.05
C ALA A 59 11.99 -10.46 5.33
N SER A 60 11.22 -10.39 6.40
CA SER A 60 10.32 -9.26 6.74
C SER A 60 9.19 -8.94 5.74
N ALA A 61 9.01 -9.72 4.67
CA ALA A 61 8.00 -9.45 3.66
C ALA A 61 6.61 -9.94 4.12
N ASN A 62 5.80 -9.01 4.62
CA ASN A 62 4.50 -9.36 5.20
C ASN A 62 3.45 -9.57 4.12
N SER A 63 2.89 -10.78 4.06
CA SER A 63 1.76 -11.07 3.19
C SER A 63 0.43 -10.82 3.90
N LYS A 64 -0.58 -10.36 3.15
CA LYS A 64 -1.97 -10.18 3.58
C LYS A 64 -2.87 -10.87 2.57
N ILE A 65 -3.69 -11.81 3.03
CA ILE A 65 -4.64 -12.54 2.19
C ILE A 65 -6.04 -12.30 2.74
N ILE A 66 -6.96 -11.94 1.85
CA ILE A 66 -8.35 -11.72 2.14
C ILE A 66 -9.09 -13.02 1.83
N ILE A 67 -9.82 -13.50 2.83
CA ILE A 67 -10.56 -14.75 2.76
C ILE A 67 -12.00 -14.54 3.22
N SER A 68 -12.81 -15.58 3.10
CA SER A 68 -14.22 -15.56 3.49
C SER A 68 -15.01 -14.43 2.82
N ASP A 69 -14.78 -14.23 1.52
CA ASP A 69 -15.47 -13.22 0.70
C ASP A 69 -15.34 -11.80 1.28
N GLY A 70 -14.12 -11.41 1.65
CA GLY A 70 -13.82 -10.08 2.19
C GLY A 70 -14.01 -9.93 3.71
N LYS A 71 -14.49 -10.96 4.41
CA LYS A 71 -14.86 -10.84 5.84
C LYS A 71 -13.71 -11.09 6.81
N LYS A 72 -12.63 -11.72 6.35
CA LYS A 72 -11.48 -12.05 7.20
C LYS A 72 -10.17 -11.80 6.47
N ILE A 73 -9.20 -11.33 7.22
CA ILE A 73 -7.85 -11.07 6.73
C ILE A 73 -6.88 -11.96 7.49
N GLU A 74 -6.13 -12.76 6.76
CA GLU A 74 -5.00 -13.52 7.29
C GLU A 74 -3.70 -12.83 6.90
N ARG A 75 -2.73 -12.83 7.82
CA ARG A 75 -1.44 -12.18 7.63
C ARG A 75 -0.33 -13.16 7.94
N TYR A 76 0.67 -13.20 7.07
CA TYR A 76 1.87 -14.02 7.24
C TYR A 76 3.08 -13.10 7.43
N TYR A 77 3.81 -13.34 8.53
CA TYR A 77 4.94 -12.54 8.95
C TYR A 77 6.19 -13.42 8.95
N PRO A 78 7.00 -13.41 7.88
CA PRO A 78 8.27 -14.12 7.89
C PRO A 78 9.25 -13.49 8.91
N PRO A 79 10.23 -14.26 9.41
CA PRO A 79 11.27 -13.71 10.27
C PRO A 79 12.00 -12.56 9.56
N LYS A 80 12.45 -11.59 10.36
CA LYS A 80 13.16 -10.42 9.83
C LYS A 80 14.59 -10.72 9.41
N ASP A 81 15.22 -11.65 10.13
CA ASP A 81 16.57 -12.11 9.88
C ASP A 81 16.62 -13.02 8.65
N VAL A 82 17.59 -12.77 7.77
CA VAL A 82 17.74 -13.47 6.50
C VAL A 82 18.13 -14.93 6.71
N LEU A 83 19.01 -15.23 7.66
CA LEU A 83 19.45 -16.61 7.92
C LEU A 83 18.30 -17.48 8.42
N THR A 84 17.51 -16.95 9.33
CA THR A 84 16.30 -17.60 9.87
C THR A 84 15.23 -17.75 8.79
N TYR A 85 15.04 -16.73 7.93
CA TYR A 85 14.14 -16.82 6.79
C TYR A 85 14.54 -17.97 5.86
N ILE A 86 15.80 -18.02 5.43
CA ILE A 86 16.32 -19.08 4.54
C ILE A 86 16.17 -20.46 5.18
N LYS A 87 16.52 -20.60 6.47
CA LYS A 87 16.38 -21.87 7.21
C LYS A 87 14.94 -22.38 7.25
N ASN A 88 13.96 -21.48 7.24
CA ASN A 88 12.54 -21.83 7.30
C ASN A 88 11.91 -22.12 5.92
N ILE A 89 12.63 -21.86 4.82
CA ILE A 89 12.16 -22.20 3.47
C ILE A 89 12.13 -23.72 3.33
N LYS A 90 10.95 -24.26 3.03
CA LYS A 90 10.78 -25.67 2.66
C LYS A 90 10.79 -25.78 1.14
N ILE A 91 11.73 -26.55 0.61
CA ILE A 91 11.71 -26.94 -0.80
C ILE A 91 10.68 -28.06 -0.92
N ILE A 92 9.65 -27.84 -1.76
CA ILE A 92 8.59 -28.80 -2.08
C ILE A 92 9.03 -29.63 -3.27
#